data_AF-A0A068BK59-F1
#
_entry.id   AF-A0A068BK59-F1
#
_cell.length_a   1.000
_cell.length_b   1.000
_cell.length_c   1.000
_cell.angle_alpha   90.00
_cell.angle_beta   90.00
_cell.angle_gamma   90.00
#
_symmetry.space_group_name_H-M   'P 1'
#
loop_
_entity.id
_entity.type
_entity.pdbx_description
1 polymer ?
#
loop_
_entity_poly.entity_id
_entity_poly.type
_entity_poly.pdbx_seq_one_letter_code
_entity_poly.pdbx_strand_id
1 'polypeptide(L)' 'DASGTVKATMDELFSDFQDMKLPAHLRVSMACCLNMCGAVHCSDIAILGYHRKPPMLDHEYLDKVCEIPLAIASCPTAA' A
#
# COMPACT_ATOMS: atom_id res chain seq x y z
N ASP A 1 -0.15 5.94 -6.95
CA ASP A 1 -1.53 6.37 -7.27
C ASP A 1 -2.47 5.29 -6.76
N ALA A 2 -3.54 5.68 -6.05
CA ALA A 2 -4.56 4.76 -5.56
C ALA A 2 -5.79 4.76 -6.46
N SER A 3 -6.26 5.95 -6.84
CA SER A 3 -7.47 6.14 -7.64
C SER A 3 -7.32 5.52 -9.02
N GLY A 4 -6.20 5.73 -9.71
CA GLY A 4 -5.99 5.17 -11.05
C GLY A 4 -5.93 3.64 -11.05
N THR A 5 -5.24 3.03 -10.08
CA THR A 5 -5.18 1.57 -9.98
C THR A 5 -6.53 0.95 -9.64
N VAL A 6 -7.31 1.59 -8.76
CA VAL A 6 -8.66 1.12 -8.43
C VAL A 6 -9.58 1.25 -9.64
N LYS A 7 -9.52 2.37 -10.37
CA LYS A 7 -10.31 2.57 -11.59
C LYS A 7 -9.97 1.52 -12.65
N ALA A 8 -8.69 1.33 -12.96
CA ALA A 8 -8.25 0.34 -13.94
C ALA A 8 -8.66 -1.09 -13.55
N THR A 9 -8.57 -1.44 -12.26
CA THR A 9 -8.99 -2.75 -11.76
C THR A 9 -10.51 -2.94 -11.86
N MET A 10 -11.29 -1.91 -11.52
CA MET A 10 -12.74 -1.96 -11.57
C MET A 10 -13.28 -1.95 -13.00
N ASP A 11 -12.58 -1.34 -13.95
CA ASP A 11 -12.95 -1.38 -15.36
C ASP A 11 -12.87 -2.80 -15.94
N GLU A 12 -11.81 -3.54 -15.58
CA GLU A 12 -11.66 -4.96 -15.97
C GLU A 12 -12.66 -5.87 -15.25
N LEU A 13 -12.91 -5.64 -13.96
CA LEU A 13 -13.84 -6.45 -13.16
C LEU A 13 -15.31 -6.04 -13.31
N PHE A 14 -15.62 -5.05 -14.16
CA PHE A 14 -16.96 -4.46 -14.21
C PHE A 14 -18.04 -5.46 -14.62
N SER A 15 -17.73 -6.41 -15.51
CA SER A 15 -18.68 -7.47 -15.90
C SER A 15 -19.00 -8.43 -14.76
N ASP A 16 -18.00 -8.78 -13.94
CA ASP A 16 -18.18 -9.65 -12.77
C ASP A 16 -18.86 -8.91 -11.62
N PHE A 17 -18.77 -7.57 -11.57
CA PHE A 17 -19.47 -6.77 -10.59
C PHE A 17 -20.99 -6.75 -10.81
N GLN A 18 -21.44 -6.87 -12.06
CA GLN A 18 -22.87 -6.86 -12.40
C GLN A 18 -23.56 -8.21 -12.17
N ASP A 19 -22.80 -9.31 -12.20
CA ASP A 19 -23.33 -10.67 -12.12
C ASP A 19 -22.81 -11.42 -10.88
N MET A 20 -23.62 -12.31 -10.29
CA MET A 20 -23.19 -13.16 -9.16
C MET A 20 -22.71 -14.54 -9.64
N LYS A 21 -21.64 -14.58 -10.45
CA LYS A 21 -21.09 -15.82 -11.03
C LYS A 21 -20.04 -16.52 -10.15
N LEU A 22 -19.45 -15.79 -9.19
CA LEU A 22 -18.41 -16.31 -8.32
C LEU A 22 -19.00 -17.17 -7.19
N PRO A 23 -18.27 -18.19 -6.69
CA PRO A 23 -18.75 -19.07 -5.63
C PRO A 23 -18.95 -18.35 -4.28
N ALA A 24 -18.32 -17.19 -4.09
CA ALA A 24 -18.47 -16.32 -2.93
C ALA A 24 -18.17 -14.86 -3.31
N HIS A 25 -18.53 -13.93 -2.44
CA HIS A 25 -18.27 -12.50 -2.63
C HIS A 25 -16.77 -12.20 -2.56
N LEU A 26 -16.19 -11.79 -3.68
CA LEU A 26 -14.77 -11.42 -3.79
C LEU A 26 -14.53 -9.99 -3.29
N ARG A 27 -13.58 -9.82 -2.37
CA ARG A 27 -13.14 -8.50 -1.88
C ARG A 27 -11.73 -8.19 -2.41
N VAL A 28 -11.65 -7.13 -3.21
CA VAL A 28 -10.37 -6.60 -3.72
C VAL A 28 -10.07 -5.28 -3.02
N SER A 29 -8.91 -5.17 -2.37
CA SER A 29 -8.47 -3.94 -1.70
C SER A 29 -7.15 -3.42 -2.25
N MET A 30 -6.95 -2.12 -2.13
CA MET A 30 -5.74 -1.43 -2.58
C MET A 30 -5.16 -0.56 -1.47
N ALA A 31 -3.83 -0.57 -1.32
CA ALA A 31 -3.08 0.37 -0.48
C ALA A 31 -1.86 0.87 -1.24
N CYS A 32 -1.57 2.17 -1.11
CA CYS A 32 -0.47 2.82 -1.81
C CYS A 32 0.91 2.59 -1.19
N CYS A 33 0.97 2.12 0.06
CA CYS A 33 2.20 1.73 0.75
C CYS A 33 1.92 0.67 1.82
N LEU A 34 3.00 0.15 2.41
CA LEU A 34 3.00 -0.91 3.43
C LEU A 34 2.35 -0.51 4.77
N ASN A 35 1.95 0.75 4.96
CA ASN A 35 1.12 1.12 6.10
C ASN A 35 -0.30 0.53 6.01
N MET A 36 -0.70 0.05 4.82
CA MET A 36 -1.93 -0.72 4.61
C MET A 36 -3.17 -0.05 5.20
N CYS A 37 -3.37 1.25 4.96
CA CYS A 37 -4.49 2.03 5.48
C CYS A 37 -5.85 1.56 4.92
N GLY A 38 -6.39 0.46 5.45
CA GLY A 38 -7.61 -0.18 4.97
C GLY A 38 -7.57 -1.69 5.19
N ALA A 39 -8.03 -2.46 4.22
CA ALA A 39 -8.24 -3.91 4.34
C ALA A 39 -7.26 -4.77 3.53
N VAL A 40 -6.15 -4.20 3.03
CA VAL A 40 -5.18 -4.94 2.21
C VAL A 40 -4.61 -6.19 2.90
N HIS A 41 -4.46 -6.16 4.22
CA HIS A 41 -3.97 -7.29 5.00
C HIS A 41 -4.99 -8.41 5.21
N CYS A 42 -6.27 -8.20 4.87
CA CYS A 42 -7.37 -9.12 5.15
C CYS A 42 -8.38 -9.23 3.99
N SER A 43 -7.96 -8.94 2.76
CA SER A 43 -8.77 -9.07 1.55
C SER A 43 -8.46 -10.35 0.80
N ASP A 44 -9.42 -10.84 0.02
CA ASP A 44 -9.22 -12.03 -0.82
C ASP A 44 -8.14 -11.78 -1.88
N ILE A 45 -8.13 -10.58 -2.46
CA ILE A 45 -7.08 -10.09 -3.36
C ILE A 45 -6.64 -8.70 -2.90
N ALA A 46 -5.33 -8.49 -2.87
CA ALA A 46 -4.72 -7.28 -2.35
C ALA A 46 -3.73 -6.68 -3.34
N ILE A 47 -3.88 -5.40 -3.65
CA ILE A 47 -2.94 -4.62 -4.45
C ILE A 47 -2.17 -3.69 -3.51
N LEU A 48 -0.85 -3.88 -3.45
CA LEU A 48 0.02 -3.14 -2.53
C LEU A 48 1.13 -2.40 -3.28
N GLY A 49 1.20 -1.09 -3.08
CA GLY A 49 2.35 -0.28 -3.50
C GLY A 49 3.59 -0.62 -2.67
N TYR A 50 4.72 -0.89 -3.35
CA TYR A 50 5.93 -1.38 -2.72
C TYR A 50 7.18 -0.64 -3.22
N HIS A 51 8.02 -0.20 -2.27
CA HIS A 51 9.32 0.40 -2.58
C HIS A 51 10.40 -0.68 -2.70
N ARG A 52 11.30 -0.53 -3.67
CA ARG A 52 12.42 -1.48 -3.92
C ARG A 52 13.80 -0.85 -3.77
N LYS A 53 13.88 0.37 -3.22
CA LYS A 53 15.12 1.12 -3.02
C LYS A 53 15.15 1.65 -1.59
N PRO A 54 16.33 1.72 -0.94
CA PRO A 54 16.48 2.37 0.36
C PRO A 54 16.06 3.85 0.34
N PRO A 55 15.79 4.44 1.52
CA PRO A 55 15.55 5.88 1.64
C PRO A 55 16.72 6.70 1.09
N MET A 56 16.41 7.84 0.47
CA MET A 56 17.42 8.84 0.12
C MET A 56 17.64 9.74 1.33
N LEU A 57 18.90 9.91 1.75
CA LEU A 57 19.26 10.65 2.95
C LEU A 57 19.65 12.10 2.63
N ASP A 58 18.90 13.04 3.17
CA ASP A 58 19.24 14.47 3.14
C ASP A 58 19.91 14.89 4.45
N HIS A 59 21.25 14.94 4.44
CA HIS A 59 22.06 15.19 5.62
C HIS A 59 21.95 16.63 6.13
N GLU A 60 21.54 17.58 5.28
CA GLU A 60 21.44 18.99 5.68
C GLU A 60 20.22 19.24 6.59
N TYR A 61 19.15 18.46 6.38
CA TYR A 61 17.86 18.65 7.05
C TYR A 61 17.55 17.60 8.11
N LEU A 62 18.28 16.48 8.14
CA LEU A 62 18.00 15.35 9.04
C LEU A 62 17.91 15.79 10.50
N ASP A 63 18.91 16.52 11.00
CA ASP A 63 18.96 17.00 12.39
C ASP A 63 18.00 18.18 12.65
N LYS A 64 17.57 18.88 11.60
CA LYS A 64 16.67 20.04 11.71
C LYS A 64 15.20 19.63 11.85
N VAL A 65 14.82 18.46 11.31
CA VAL A 65 13.41 18.06 11.15
C VAL A 65 13.09 16.75 11.88
N CYS A 66 14.07 15.91 12.15
CA CYS A 66 13.85 14.59 12.73
C CYS A 66 14.49 14.43 14.11
N GLU A 67 13.79 13.74 15.01
CA GLU A 67 14.40 13.19 16.22
C GLU A 67 15.14 11.90 15.87
N ILE A 68 16.47 11.95 15.79
CA ILE A 68 17.32 10.82 15.34
C ILE A 68 17.00 9.50 16.06
N PRO A 69 16.82 9.45 17.40
CA PRO A 69 16.50 8.20 18.09
C PRO A 69 15.19 7.55 17.61
N LEU A 70 14.18 8.36 17.28
CA LEU A 70 12.90 7.85 16.76
C LEU A 70 13.06 7.30 15.34
N ALA A 71 13.86 7.96 14.50
CA ALA A 71 14.16 7.48 13.16
C ALA A 71 14.86 6.11 13.20
N ILE A 72 15.84 5.93 14.09
CA ILE A 72 16.54 4.64 14.29
C ILE A 72 15.56 3.57 14.77
N ALA A 73 14.74 3.88 15.79
CA ALA A 73 13.80 2.93 16.38
C ALA A 73 12.67 2.50 15.40
N SER A 74 12.42 3.28 14.35
CA SER A 74 11.40 2.95 13.34
C SER A 74 11.78 1.79 12.43
N CYS A 75 13.07 1.46 12.32
CA CYS A 75 13.56 0.43 11.41
C CYS A 75 13.33 -0.98 12.00
N PRO A 76 12.47 -1.83 11.41
CA PRO A 76 12.17 -3.15 11.95
C PRO A 76 13.37 -4.12 11.87
N THR A 77 14.37 -3.82 11.03
CA THR A 77 15.57 -4.65 10.84
C THR A 77 16.85 -3.98 11.33
N ALA A 78 16.77 -2.80 11.95
CA ALA A 78 17.93 -2.01 12.37
C ALA A 78 19.02 -1.83 11.28
N ALA A 79 18.59 -1.73 10.02
CA ALA A 79 19.43 -1.49 8.85
C ALA A 79 19.97 -0.05 8.79
#